data_AF-A0A8H3DZD3-F1
#
_entry.id   AF-A0A8H3DZD3-F1
#
_cell.length_a   1.000
_cell.length_b   1.000
_cell.length_c   1.000
_cell.angle_alpha   90.00
_cell.angle_beta   90.00
_cell.angle_gamma   90.00
#
_symmetry.space_group_name_H-M   'P 1'
#
loop_
_entity.id
_entity.type
_entity.pdbx_description
1 polymer ?
#
loop_
_entity_poly.entity_id
_entity_poly.type
_entity_poly.pdbx_seq_one_letter_code
_entity_poly.pdbx_strand_id
1 'polypeptide(L)'
;MYTALMIFQLFLGFVMPGYIQEGLPVPSLGYKTLKYNCNALSSFYATLITCAALHWTGTFRLTEIIDNFGELMTVAMIYGFAVSFLVYYLTIWFGEPMRMSGNFMYDFFMGACLNPRIGNVDLKMWAEVRIPWVLLFLIAVSGGCKQYDTYGYVTPVCHHLFPRAPTNKNCC
;
A
#
# COMPACT_ATOMS: atom_id res chain seq x y z
N MET A 1 -8.14 6.93 -8.45
CA MET A 1 -7.61 5.57 -8.23
C MET A 1 -6.76 5.46 -6.96
N TYR A 2 -5.68 6.23 -6.82
CA TYR A 2 -4.76 6.12 -5.66
C TYR A 2 -5.48 6.29 -4.30
N THR A 3 -6.34 7.29 -4.18
CA THR A 3 -7.14 7.57 -2.96
C THR A 3 -8.08 6.42 -2.59
N ALA A 4 -8.73 5.80 -3.59
CA ALA A 4 -9.58 4.64 -3.40
C ALA A 4 -8.77 3.44 -2.90
N LEU A 5 -7.57 3.21 -3.46
CA LEU A 5 -6.67 2.16 -2.99
C LEU A 5 -6.23 2.41 -1.54
N MET A 6 -5.90 3.65 -1.18
CA MET A 6 -5.56 4.04 0.21
C MET A 6 -6.69 3.72 1.19
N ILE A 7 -7.92 4.17 0.90
CA ILE A 7 -9.07 3.95 1.77
C ILE A 7 -9.42 2.46 1.84
N PHE A 8 -9.37 1.76 0.72
CA PHE A 8 -9.65 0.33 0.65
C PHE A 8 -8.64 -0.48 1.47
N GLN A 9 -7.35 -0.17 1.38
CA GLN A 9 -6.31 -0.82 2.20
C GLN A 9 -6.48 -0.52 3.69
N LEU A 10 -6.90 0.70 4.04
CA LEU A 10 -7.18 1.07 5.42
C LEU A 10 -8.39 0.28 5.95
N PHE A 11 -9.48 0.21 5.19
CA PHE A 11 -10.68 -0.54 5.52
C PHE A 11 -10.39 -2.03 5.72
N LEU A 12 -9.65 -2.62 4.79
CA LEU A 12 -9.17 -4.00 4.89
C LEU A 12 -8.27 -4.22 6.12
N GLY A 13 -7.46 -3.23 6.48
CA GLY A 13 -6.66 -3.24 7.70
C GLY A 13 -7.47 -3.34 8.98
N PHE A 14 -8.68 -2.78 9.01
CA PHE A 14 -9.59 -2.85 10.17
C PHE A 14 -10.47 -4.09 10.18
N VAL A 15 -10.96 -4.51 9.01
CA VAL A 15 -12.00 -5.54 8.91
C VAL A 15 -11.44 -6.96 8.94
N MET A 16 -10.25 -7.19 8.38
CA MET A 16 -9.79 -8.56 8.23
C MET A 16 -9.15 -9.15 9.48
N PRO A 17 -9.51 -10.40 9.82
CA PRO A 17 -8.82 -11.15 10.86
C PRO A 17 -7.38 -11.40 10.42
N GLY A 18 -6.46 -11.27 11.36
CA GLY A 18 -5.05 -11.56 11.18
C GLY A 18 -4.46 -12.13 12.46
N TYR A 19 -3.21 -12.58 12.33
CA TYR A 19 -2.49 -13.14 13.45
C TYR A 19 -1.95 -12.02 14.34
N ILE A 20 -2.30 -12.04 15.63
CA ILE A 20 -1.84 -11.04 16.59
C ILE A 20 -0.45 -11.45 17.07
N GLN A 21 0.57 -10.68 16.69
CA GLN A 21 1.95 -10.89 17.10
C GLN A 21 2.38 -9.78 18.06
N GLU A 22 3.03 -10.15 19.16
CA GLU A 22 3.66 -9.19 20.05
C GLU A 22 4.98 -8.70 19.43
N GLY A 23 5.14 -7.39 19.27
CA GLY A 23 6.37 -6.77 18.81
C GLY A 23 7.44 -6.69 19.90
N LEU A 24 8.65 -6.27 19.52
CA LEU A 24 9.74 -6.10 20.47
C LEU A 24 9.38 -5.10 21.57
N PRO A 25 9.78 -5.36 22.83
CA PRO A 25 9.55 -4.44 23.93
C PRO A 25 10.31 -3.14 23.67
N VAL A 26 9.61 -2.02 23.71
CA VAL A 26 10.18 -0.71 23.35
C VAL A 26 10.73 -0.04 24.62
N PRO A 27 12.06 0.21 24.72
CA PRO A 27 12.66 0.82 25.92
C PRO A 27 12.10 2.22 26.23
N SER A 28 11.78 2.99 25.18
CA SER A 28 11.22 4.35 25.30
C SER A 28 9.79 4.41 25.85
N LEU A 29 9.08 3.28 25.90
CA LEU A 29 7.70 3.14 26.40
C LEU A 29 7.63 2.29 27.68
N GLY A 30 8.75 2.20 28.41
CA GLY A 30 8.83 1.38 29.63
C GLY A 30 8.77 -0.12 29.37
N TYR A 31 9.39 -0.60 28.30
CA TYR A 31 9.39 -2.01 27.86
C TYR A 31 8.02 -2.61 27.55
N LYS A 32 7.01 -1.76 27.29
CA LYS A 32 5.69 -2.21 26.85
C LYS A 32 5.79 -2.92 25.50
N THR A 33 5.24 -4.14 25.41
CA THR A 33 5.09 -4.85 24.15
C THR A 33 3.88 -4.32 23.40
N LEU A 34 4.06 -4.06 22.11
CA LEU A 34 3.02 -3.56 21.22
C LEU A 34 2.42 -4.75 20.49
N LYS A 35 1.10 -4.96 20.59
CA LYS A 35 0.40 -6.02 19.87
C LYS A 35 0.07 -5.54 18.46
N TYR A 36 0.60 -6.23 17.45
CA TYR A 36 0.37 -5.95 16.04
C TYR A 36 -0.55 -7.01 15.45
N ASN A 37 -1.60 -6.59 14.76
CA ASN A 37 -2.43 -7.49 13.96
C ASN A 37 -1.82 -7.65 12.56
N CYS A 38 -1.16 -8.79 12.31
CA CYS A 38 -0.55 -9.12 11.03
C CYS A 38 -1.59 -9.69 10.06
N ASN A 39 -2.35 -8.80 9.40
CA ASN A 39 -3.33 -9.13 8.36
C ASN A 39 -2.90 -8.66 6.95
N ALA A 40 -1.60 -8.42 6.73
CA ALA A 40 -1.09 -7.96 5.44
C ALA A 40 -1.34 -8.97 4.30
N LEU A 41 -1.11 -10.26 4.55
CA LEU A 41 -1.30 -11.32 3.55
C LEU A 41 -2.77 -11.50 3.15
N SER A 42 -3.68 -11.54 4.14
CA SER A 42 -5.12 -11.63 3.84
C SER A 42 -5.59 -10.40 3.07
N SER A 43 -5.09 -9.20 3.40
CA SER A 43 -5.39 -8.00 2.60
C SER A 43 -4.87 -8.06 1.19
N PHE A 44 -3.68 -8.61 0.99
CA PHE A 44 -3.11 -8.75 -0.34
C PHE A 44 -4.01 -9.65 -1.21
N TYR A 45 -4.36 -10.85 -0.75
CA TYR A 45 -5.25 -11.73 -1.51
C TYR A 45 -6.64 -11.14 -1.76
N ALA A 46 -7.23 -10.47 -0.75
CA ALA A 46 -8.50 -9.79 -0.93
C ALA A 46 -8.42 -8.73 -2.03
N THR A 47 -7.34 -7.96 -2.08
CA THR A 47 -7.14 -6.93 -3.10
C THR A 47 -6.99 -7.51 -4.50
N LEU A 48 -6.27 -8.62 -4.62
CA LEU A 48 -6.12 -9.34 -5.90
C LEU A 48 -7.46 -9.87 -6.40
N ILE A 49 -8.26 -10.49 -5.53
CA ILE A 49 -9.59 -11.00 -5.88
C ILE A 49 -10.50 -9.84 -6.32
N THR A 50 -10.49 -8.72 -5.59
CA THR A 50 -11.29 -7.55 -6.00
C THR A 50 -10.82 -6.99 -7.34
N CYS A 51 -9.52 -6.84 -7.58
CA CYS A 51 -9.01 -6.36 -8.86
C CYS A 51 -9.36 -7.30 -10.02
N ALA A 52 -9.27 -8.63 -9.80
CA ALA A 52 -9.67 -9.62 -10.80
C ALA A 52 -11.17 -9.58 -11.09
N ALA A 53 -12.01 -9.44 -10.06
CA ALA A 53 -13.45 -9.31 -10.21
C ALA A 53 -13.82 -8.03 -10.97
N LEU A 54 -13.22 -6.89 -10.62
CA LEU A 54 -13.40 -5.60 -11.29
C LEU A 54 -12.97 -5.61 -12.77
N HIS A 55 -11.97 -6.44 -13.08
CA HIS A 55 -11.54 -6.66 -14.46
C HIS A 55 -12.55 -7.50 -15.25
N TRP A 56 -13.05 -8.58 -14.64
CA TRP A 56 -14.05 -9.46 -15.27
C TRP A 56 -15.37 -8.73 -15.53
N THR A 57 -15.80 -7.85 -14.60
CA THR A 57 -17.02 -7.05 -14.76
C THR A 57 -16.87 -5.93 -15.79
N GLY A 58 -15.69 -5.74 -16.39
CA GLY A 58 -15.42 -4.72 -17.41
C GLY A 58 -15.45 -3.28 -16.89
N THR A 59 -15.66 -3.09 -15.59
CA THR A 59 -15.75 -1.77 -14.94
C THR A 59 -14.38 -1.10 -14.78
N PHE A 60 -13.29 -1.87 -14.77
CA PHE A 60 -11.94 -1.34 -14.65
C PHE A 60 -10.96 -2.17 -15.50
N ARG A 61 -10.36 -1.56 -16.53
CA ARG A 61 -9.30 -2.21 -17.29
C ARG A 61 -7.98 -2.07 -16.54
N LEU A 62 -7.31 -3.20 -16.25
CA LEU A 62 -6.00 -3.16 -15.59
C LEU A 62 -4.97 -2.30 -16.35
N THR A 63 -5.10 -2.20 -17.67
CA THR A 63 -4.24 -1.37 -18.53
C THR A 63 -4.31 0.13 -18.23
N GLU A 64 -5.39 0.63 -17.61
CA GLU A 64 -5.51 2.05 -17.26
C GLU A 64 -4.50 2.48 -16.18
N ILE A 65 -3.99 1.51 -15.39
CA ILE A 65 -2.97 1.78 -14.37
C ILE A 65 -1.66 2.19 -15.02
N ILE A 66 -1.21 1.47 -16.06
CA ILE A 66 0.03 1.80 -16.74
C ILE A 66 -0.12 3.01 -17.67
N ASP A 67 -1.30 3.20 -18.25
CA ASP A 67 -1.56 4.37 -19.12
C ASP A 67 -1.52 5.68 -18.31
N ASN A 68 -1.95 5.67 -17.05
CA ASN A 68 -1.91 6.83 -16.14
C ASN A 68 -0.78 6.75 -15.09
N PHE A 69 0.31 6.05 -15.40
CA PHE A 69 1.43 5.88 -14.45
C PHE A 69 2.02 7.22 -14.00
N GLY A 70 2.11 8.21 -14.90
CA GLY A 70 2.60 9.56 -14.59
C GLY A 70 1.77 10.27 -13.52
N GLU A 71 0.44 10.21 -13.63
CA GLU A 71 -0.48 10.82 -12.66
C GLU A 71 -0.42 10.11 -11.30
N LEU A 72 -0.24 8.79 -11.30
CA LEU A 72 -0.11 8.02 -10.05
C LEU A 72 1.14 8.41 -9.27
N MET A 73 2.26 8.63 -9.95
CA MET A 73 3.50 9.04 -9.30
C MET A 73 3.35 10.40 -8.62
N THR A 74 2.78 11.40 -9.30
CA THR A 74 2.63 12.74 -8.72
C THR A 74 1.68 12.75 -7.54
N VAL A 75 0.55 12.04 -7.64
CA VAL A 75 -0.40 11.88 -6.53
C VAL A 75 0.25 11.15 -5.36
N ALA A 76 1.03 10.09 -5.61
CA ALA A 76 1.75 9.37 -4.56
C ALA A 76 2.76 10.28 -3.82
N MET A 77 3.46 11.16 -4.53
CA MET A 77 4.37 12.14 -3.91
C MET A 77 3.60 13.13 -3.01
N ILE A 78 2.49 13.69 -3.51
CA ILE A 78 1.65 14.61 -2.73
C ILE A 78 1.14 13.92 -1.46
N TYR A 79 0.68 12.67 -1.57
CA TYR A 79 0.25 11.88 -0.43
C TYR A 79 1.38 11.58 0.55
N GLY A 80 2.59 11.30 0.08
CA GLY A 80 3.76 11.10 0.94
C GLY A 80 4.05 12.32 1.81
N PHE A 81 4.06 13.51 1.22
CA PHE A 81 4.21 14.75 1.98
C PHE A 81 3.03 14.99 2.93
N ALA A 82 1.79 14.83 2.44
CA ALA A 82 0.59 15.04 3.25
C ALA A 82 0.53 14.13 4.48
N VAL A 83 0.87 12.84 4.34
CA VAL A 83 0.90 11.88 5.46
C VAL A 83 1.98 12.24 6.46
N SER A 84 3.17 12.65 6.02
CA SER A 84 4.24 13.11 6.93
C SER A 84 3.83 14.34 7.74
N PHE A 85 3.19 15.33 7.12
CA PHE A 85 2.64 16.49 7.82
C PHE A 85 1.52 16.12 8.79
N LEU A 86 0.61 15.23 8.36
CA LEU A 86 -0.51 14.77 9.19
C LEU A 86 0.00 14.05 10.44
N VAL A 87 0.95 13.12 10.30
CA VAL A 87 1.54 12.41 11.44
C VAL A 87 2.22 13.38 12.39
N TYR A 88 3.02 14.32 11.87
CA TYR A 88 3.67 15.33 12.71
C TYR A 88 2.66 16.16 13.52
N TYR A 89 1.59 16.67 12.90
CA TYR A 89 0.59 17.46 13.60
C TYR A 89 -0.21 16.64 14.62
N LEU A 90 -0.59 15.40 14.27
CA LEU A 90 -1.26 14.49 15.21
C LEU A 90 -0.40 14.25 16.46
N THR A 91 0.92 14.09 16.30
CA THR A 91 1.80 13.83 17.43
C THR A 91 1.93 15.01 18.39
N ILE A 92 1.90 16.23 17.87
CA ILE A 92 1.84 17.44 18.69
C ILE A 92 0.50 17.53 19.42
N TRP A 93 -0.61 17.23 18.74
CA TRP A 93 -1.94 17.28 19.34
C TRP A 93 -2.10 16.25 20.47
N PHE A 94 -1.66 15.01 20.26
CA PHE A 94 -1.78 13.94 21.26
C PHE A 94 -0.79 14.07 22.42
N GLY A 95 0.20 14.96 22.33
CA GLY A 95 1.10 15.25 23.44
C GLY A 95 2.07 14.13 23.79
N GLU A 96 2.33 13.18 22.88
CA GLU A 96 3.32 12.10 23.04
C GLU A 96 4.54 12.24 22.10
N PRO A 97 5.25 13.40 22.10
CA PRO A 97 6.47 13.50 21.32
C PRO A 97 7.60 12.71 22.01
N MET A 98 8.13 11.71 21.31
CA MET A 98 9.30 10.95 21.76
C MET A 98 10.54 11.53 21.09
N ARG A 99 11.52 11.97 21.91
CA ARG A 99 12.87 12.34 21.47
C ARG A 99 12.96 13.63 20.60
N MET A 100 12.27 14.70 21.01
CA MET A 100 12.36 16.03 20.36
C MET A 100 13.73 16.67 20.59
N SER A 101 14.37 17.15 19.53
CA SER A 101 15.65 17.87 19.60
C SER A 101 15.46 19.38 19.75
N GLY A 102 14.23 19.90 19.61
CA GLY A 102 13.92 21.32 19.74
C GLY A 102 14.12 22.14 18.46
N ASN A 103 14.49 21.49 17.35
CA ASN A 103 14.59 22.11 16.03
C ASN A 103 13.51 21.55 15.10
N PHE A 104 12.58 22.41 14.69
CA PHE A 104 11.39 22.04 13.91
C PHE A 104 11.71 21.23 12.64
N MET A 105 12.70 21.67 11.86
CA MET A 105 13.03 21.02 10.58
C MET A 105 13.61 19.60 10.79
N TYR A 106 14.37 19.41 11.87
CA TYR A 106 14.95 18.10 12.19
C TYR A 106 13.88 17.14 12.76
N ASP A 107 13.03 17.64 13.66
CA ASP A 107 11.97 16.84 14.29
C ASP A 107 10.87 16.47 13.27
N PHE A 108 10.65 17.30 12.24
CA PHE A 108 9.77 16.97 11.12
C PHE A 108 10.34 15.85 10.24
N PHE A 109 11.64 15.91 9.89
CA PHE A 109 12.27 14.91 9.03
C PHE A 109 12.46 13.56 9.73
N MET A 110 12.83 13.58 11.01
CA MET A 110 13.02 12.35 11.80
C MET A 110 11.71 11.74 12.29
N GLY A 111 10.63 12.54 12.33
CA GLY A 111 9.33 12.16 12.89
C GLY A 111 9.33 12.26 14.42
N ALA A 112 8.25 12.83 14.97
CA ALA A 112 8.13 13.11 16.40
C ALA A 112 7.56 11.93 17.23
N CYS A 113 7.00 10.88 16.60
CA CYS A 113 6.48 9.71 17.29
C CYS A 113 6.99 8.42 16.68
N LEU A 114 7.28 7.45 17.56
CA LEU A 114 7.85 6.16 17.17
C LEU A 114 6.84 5.22 16.48
N ASN A 115 5.57 5.23 16.91
CA ASN A 115 4.48 4.39 16.37
C ASN A 115 3.11 5.10 16.44
N PRO A 116 2.78 6.02 15.50
CA PRO A 116 1.46 6.61 15.43
C PRO A 116 0.42 5.53 15.11
N ARG A 117 -0.60 5.41 15.97
CA ARG A 117 -1.66 4.40 15.86
C ARG A 117 -3.01 5.04 15.60
N ILE A 118 -3.79 4.40 14.74
CA ILE A 118 -5.19 4.74 14.52
C ILE A 118 -6.00 3.48 14.83
N GLY A 119 -6.58 3.46 16.04
CA GLY A 119 -7.22 2.26 16.60
C GLY A 119 -6.26 1.07 16.69
N ASN A 120 -6.58 -0.01 15.96
CA ASN A 120 -5.81 -1.26 15.94
C ASN A 120 -4.76 -1.32 14.83
N VAL A 121 -4.64 -0.28 14.00
CA VAL A 121 -3.71 -0.25 12.85
C VAL A 121 -2.60 0.76 13.12
N ASP A 122 -1.35 0.29 13.04
CA ASP A 122 -0.16 1.14 13.05
C ASP A 122 0.06 1.78 11.68
N LEU A 123 0.10 3.11 11.63
CA LEU A 123 0.28 3.86 10.38
C LEU A 123 1.62 3.53 9.71
N LYS A 124 2.66 3.26 10.51
CA LYS A 124 3.99 2.91 10.01
C LYS A 124 3.96 1.61 9.20
N MET A 125 3.44 0.53 9.80
CA MET A 125 3.33 -0.77 9.14
C MET A 125 2.38 -0.72 7.94
N TRP A 126 1.28 0.03 8.06
CA TRP A 126 0.34 0.22 6.96
C TRP A 126 0.98 0.94 5.76
N ALA A 127 1.72 2.02 6.01
CA ALA A 127 2.36 2.81 4.96
C ALA A 127 3.52 2.07 4.28
N GLU A 128 4.29 1.29 5.02
CA GLU A 128 5.44 0.56 4.49
C GLU A 128 5.03 -0.72 3.74
N VAL A 129 4.08 -1.50 4.28
CA VAL A 129 3.79 -2.84 3.76
C VAL A 129 2.64 -2.85 2.76
N ARG A 130 1.60 -2.01 2.92
CA ARG A 130 0.38 -2.17 2.09
C ARG A 130 0.41 -1.37 0.81
N ILE A 131 0.58 -0.06 0.93
CA ILE A 131 0.43 0.86 -0.20
C ILE A 131 1.46 0.58 -1.30
N PRO A 132 2.79 0.58 -1.03
CA PRO A 132 3.77 0.45 -2.09
C PRO A 132 3.81 -0.95 -2.69
N TRP A 133 3.68 -2.01 -1.89
CA TRP A 133 3.75 -3.38 -2.38
C TRP A 133 2.54 -3.77 -3.21
N VAL A 134 1.32 -3.39 -2.79
CA VAL A 134 0.11 -3.65 -3.58
C VAL A 134 0.17 -2.86 -4.89
N LEU A 135 0.56 -1.58 -4.83
CA LEU A 135 0.67 -0.75 -6.02
C LEU A 135 1.73 -1.28 -6.99
N LEU A 136 2.91 -1.65 -6.50
CA LEU A 136 3.99 -2.23 -7.31
C LEU A 136 3.53 -3.51 -8.03
N PHE A 137 2.84 -4.39 -7.30
CA PHE A 137 2.29 -5.61 -7.87
C PHE A 137 1.25 -5.32 -8.96
N LEU A 138 0.32 -4.40 -8.72
CA LEU A 138 -0.69 -4.02 -9.71
C LEU A 138 -0.08 -3.39 -10.97
N ILE A 139 0.98 -2.61 -10.83
CA ILE A 139 1.71 -2.03 -11.97
C ILE A 139 2.41 -3.13 -12.78
N ALA A 140 3.03 -4.11 -12.11
CA ALA A 140 3.68 -5.24 -12.78
C ALA A 140 2.66 -6.07 -13.59
N VAL A 141 1.50 -6.39 -13.01
CA VAL A 141 0.42 -7.11 -13.72
C VAL A 141 -0.13 -6.27 -14.87
N SER A 142 -0.37 -4.98 -14.65
CA SER A 142 -0.82 -4.06 -15.70
C SER A 142 0.18 -3.98 -16.86
N GLY A 143 1.48 -3.99 -16.59
CA GLY A 143 2.52 -4.00 -17.61
C GLY A 143 2.48 -5.27 -18.46
N GLY A 144 2.31 -6.43 -17.82
CA GLY A 144 2.11 -7.70 -18.52
C GLY A 144 0.87 -7.70 -19.42
N CYS A 145 -0.27 -7.19 -18.93
CA CYS A 145 -1.50 -7.06 -19.72
C CYS A 145 -1.33 -6.11 -20.91
N LYS A 146 -0.72 -4.94 -20.72
CA LYS A 146 -0.49 -3.97 -21.80
C LYS A 146 0.44 -4.51 -22.88
N GLN A 147 1.45 -5.28 -22.48
CA GLN A 147 2.35 -5.93 -23.39
C GLN A 147 1.63 -6.99 -24.24
N TYR A 148 0.73 -7.77 -23.62
CA TYR A 148 -0.11 -8.72 -24.34
C TYR A 148 -1.01 -8.03 -25.37
N ASP A 149 -1.65 -6.92 -25.00
CA ASP A 149 -2.52 -6.14 -25.91
C ASP A 149 -1.74 -5.54 -27.09
N THR A 150 -0.51 -5.07 -26.86
CA THR A 150 0.28 -4.34 -27.87
C THR A 150 1.03 -5.28 -28.82
N TYR A 151 1.62 -6.35 -28.29
CA TYR A 151 2.50 -7.24 -29.05
C TYR A 151 1.87 -8.60 -29.37
N GLY A 152 0.76 -8.97 -28.72
CA GLY A 152 0.13 -10.29 -28.87
C GLY A 152 0.89 -11.44 -28.19
N TYR A 153 1.98 -11.13 -27.48
CA TYR A 153 2.76 -12.06 -26.66
C TYR A 153 3.42 -11.31 -25.50
N VAL A 154 3.64 -12.02 -24.39
CA VAL A 154 4.39 -11.52 -23.23
C VAL A 154 5.85 -11.95 -23.36
N THR A 155 6.81 -11.03 -23.24
CA THR A 155 8.24 -11.39 -23.34
C THR A 155 8.68 -12.28 -22.17
N PRO A 156 9.72 -13.12 -22.34
CA PRO A 156 10.19 -14.05 -21.32
C PRO A 156 10.55 -13.42 -19.97
N VAL A 157 10.90 -12.12 -19.94
CA VAL A 157 11.16 -11.37 -18.70
C VAL A 157 9.89 -11.19 -17.85
N CYS A 158 8.71 -11.14 -18.48
CA CYS A 158 7.42 -11.00 -17.79
C CYS A 158 6.62 -12.33 -17.75
N HIS A 159 7.09 -13.36 -18.46
CA HIS A 159 6.49 -14.70 -18.56
C HIS A 159 6.52 -15.50 -17.24
N HIS A 160 7.34 -15.13 -16.26
CA HIS A 160 7.38 -15.86 -14.98
C HIS A 160 6.08 -15.71 -14.16
N LEU A 161 5.30 -14.65 -14.39
CA LEU A 161 4.02 -14.42 -13.71
C LEU A 161 2.79 -14.98 -14.47
N PHE A 162 2.92 -15.30 -15.76
CA PHE A 162 1.81 -15.75 -16.61
C PHE A 162 2.24 -16.95 -17.46
N PRO A 163 1.81 -18.19 -17.13
CA PRO A 163 2.00 -19.32 -18.03
C PRO A 163 1.21 -19.08 -19.32
N ARG A 164 1.87 -19.32 -20.45
CA ARG A 164 1.38 -19.16 -21.82
C ARG A 164 -0.05 -19.71 -22.00
N ALA A 165 -1.04 -18.82 -22.03
CA ALA A 165 -2.36 -19.16 -22.55
C ALA A 165 -2.27 -19.24 -24.09
N PRO A 166 -2.87 -20.27 -24.73
CA PRO A 166 -2.86 -20.40 -26.18
C PRO A 166 -3.56 -19.19 -26.81
N THR A 167 -2.86 -18.56 -27.75
CA THR A 167 -3.35 -17.46 -28.58
C THR A 167 -4.58 -17.91 -29.37
N ASN A 168 -5.77 -17.56 -28.90
CA ASN A 168 -6.95 -17.45 -29.75
C ASN A 168 -7.38 -15.99 -29.75
N LYS A 169 -6.96 -15.28 -30.80
CA LYS A 169 -7.54 -13.98 -31.16
C LYS A 169 -8.99 -14.27 -31.54
N ASN A 170 -9.94 -13.96 -30.67
CA ASN A 170 -11.36 -13.70 -30.96
C ASN A 170 -12.11 -13.47 -29.64
N CYS A 171 -12.06 -12.25 -29.10
CA CYS A 171 -13.16 -11.72 -28.29
C CYS A 171 -13.24 -10.22 -28.58
N CYS A 172 -14.32 -9.86 -29.29
CA CYS A 172 -14.83 -8.51 -29.44
C CYS A 172 -15.21 -7.90 -28.07
#